data_AF-A0A6G3WT70-F1
#
_entry.id   AF-A0A6G3WT70-F1
#
_cell.length_a   1.000
_cell.length_b   1.000
_cell.length_c   1.000
_cell.angle_alpha   90.00
_cell.angle_beta   90.00
_cell.angle_gamma   90.00
#
_symmetry.space_group_name_H-M   'P 1'
#
loop_
_entity.id
_entity.type
_entity.pdbx_description
1 polymer ?
#
loop_
_entity_poly.entity_id
_entity_poly.type
_entity_poly.pdbx_seq_one_letter_code
_entity_poly.pdbx_strand_id
1 'polypeptide(L)' 'LGDQADASSTARFRLEAQTAARLSHPHLVAVFDFGAWEDRFFLVMELVEGQSLGDLLAAQERVHPEQV' A
#
# COMPACT_ATOMS: atom_id res chain seq x y z
N LEU A 1 -3.93 -6.52 12.01
CA LEU A 1 -2.63 -7.11 11.58
C LEU A 1 -1.74 -7.20 12.80
N GLY A 2 -2.05 -8.14 13.69
CA GLY A 2 -1.31 -8.39 14.91
C GLY A 2 -1.08 -9.89 15.02
N ASP A 3 0.10 -10.24 15.53
CA ASP A 3 0.45 -11.53 16.16
C ASP A 3 1.30 -12.56 15.39
N GLN A 4 1.75 -12.33 14.15
CA GLN A 4 2.83 -13.15 13.55
C GLN A 4 3.70 -12.36 12.56
N ALA A 5 4.50 -11.42 13.06
CA ALA A 5 5.64 -10.93 12.30
C ALA A 5 6.75 -11.99 12.34
N ASP A 6 6.58 -13.08 11.58
CA ASP A 6 7.71 -13.97 11.30
C ASP A 6 8.82 -13.18 10.59
N ALA A 7 10.08 -13.59 10.78
CA ALA A 7 11.26 -12.91 10.22
C ALA A 7 11.13 -12.73 8.70
N SER A 8 10.47 -13.68 8.01
CA SER A 8 10.14 -13.62 6.59
C SER A 8 9.21 -12.45 6.23
N SER A 9 8.13 -12.24 6.99
CA SER A 9 7.19 -11.13 6.77
C SER A 9 7.83 -9.76 7.02
N THR A 10 8.71 -9.67 8.02
CA THR A 10 9.49 -8.46 8.30
C THR A 10 10.46 -8.14 7.16
N ALA A 11 11.17 -9.14 6.66
CA ALA A 11 12.11 -8.96 5.55
C ALA A 11 11.38 -8.49 4.27
N ARG A 12 10.23 -9.09 3.98
CA ARG A 12 9.38 -8.71 2.85
C ARG A 12 8.83 -7.30 2.98
N PHE A 13 8.32 -6.91 4.15
CA PHE A 13 7.84 -5.54 4.38
C PHE A 13 8.94 -4.50 4.08
N ARG A 14 10.15 -4.71 4.60
CA ARG A 14 11.28 -3.79 4.36
C ARG A 14 11.66 -3.73 2.88
N LEU A 15 11.69 -4.88 2.20
CA LEU A 15 12.03 -4.96 0.79
C LEU A 15 11.01 -4.24 -0.09
N GLU A 16 9.72 -4.46 0.16
CA GLU A 16 8.63 -3.80 -0.55
C GLU A 16 8.65 -2.30 -0.32
N ALA A 17 8.77 -1.86 0.94
CA ALA A 17 8.80 -0.43 1.28
C ALA A 17 10.01 0.28 0.65
N GLN A 18 11.20 -0.33 0.69
CA GLN A 18 12.40 0.22 0.06
C GLN A 18 12.28 0.27 -1.46
N THR A 19 11.62 -0.71 -2.07
CA THR A 19 11.39 -0.74 -3.51
C THR A 19 10.39 0.33 -3.92
N ALA A 20 9.27 0.47 -3.20
CA ALA A 20 8.26 1.49 -3.44
C ALA A 20 8.80 2.92 -3.24
N ALA A 21 9.62 3.16 -2.20
CA ALA A 21 10.24 4.46 -1.95
C ALA A 21 11.21 4.92 -3.06
N ARG A 22 11.67 4.01 -3.91
CA ARG A 22 12.53 4.33 -5.08
C ARG A 22 11.73 4.69 -6.34
N LEU A 23 10.43 4.45 -6.35
CA LEU A 23 9.57 4.72 -7.49
C LEU A 23 8.92 6.09 -7.33
N SER A 24 9.06 6.95 -8.34
CA SER A 24 8.37 8.22 -8.42
C SER A 24 7.78 8.36 -9.82
N HIS A 25 6.45 8.29 -9.90
CA HIS A 25 5.69 8.37 -11.14
C HIS A 25 4.29 8.92 -10.86
N PRO A 26 3.70 9.76 -11.73
CA PRO A 26 2.36 10.36 -11.54
C PRO A 26 1.18 9.38 -11.42
N HIS A 27 1.42 8.07 -11.53
CA HIS A 27 0.39 7.02 -11.44
C HIS A 27 0.72 5.97 -10.37
N LEU A 28 1.69 6.27 -9.50
CA LEU A 28 2.06 5.45 -8.36
C LEU A 28 1.90 6.29 -7.10
N VAL A 29 1.37 5.68 -6.06
CA VAL A 29 1.32 6.29 -4.73
C VAL A 29 2.74 6.46 -4.22
N ALA A 30 3.15 7.70 -3.96
CA ALA A 30 4.49 7.96 -3.45
C ALA A 30 4.64 7.46 -2.00
N VAL A 31 5.73 6.76 -1.71
CA VAL A 31 6.13 6.40 -0.34
C VAL A 31 7.11 7.45 0.16
N PHE A 32 6.79 8.07 1.29
CA PHE A 32 7.61 9.13 1.90
C PHE A 32 8.58 8.58 2.94
N ASP A 33 8.12 7.66 3.79
CA ASP A 33 8.93 7.09 4.88
C ASP A 33 8.38 5.72 5.31
N PHE A 34 9.21 4.90 5.94
CA PHE A 34 8.83 3.61 6.50
C PHE A 34 9.75 3.20 7.64
N GLY A 35 9.23 2.43 8.59
CA GLY A 35 10.04 2.04 9.74
C GLY A 35 9.30 1.15 10.72
N ALA A 36 9.84 1.12 11.93
CA ALA A 36 9.24 0.42 13.06
C ALA A 36 9.28 1.32 14.30
N TRP A 37 8.19 1.31 15.07
CA TRP A 37 8.07 1.99 16.36
C TRP A 37 7.32 1.06 17.33
N GLU A 38 7.88 0.83 18.53
CA GLU A 38 7.27 -0.04 19.56
C GLU A 38 6.79 -1.39 18.99
N ASP A 39 7.67 -2.09 18.27
CA ASP A 39 7.40 -3.38 17.61
C ASP A 39 6.27 -3.36 16.56
N ARG A 40 5.90 -2.17 16.06
CA ARG A 40 4.91 -2.00 14.99
C ARG A 40 5.54 -1.36 13.78
N PHE A 41 5.36 -1.98 12.63
CA PHE A 41 5.77 -1.38 11.36
C PHE A 41 4.84 -0.26 10.95
N PHE A 42 5.41 0.80 10.38
CA PHE A 42 4.66 1.90 9.79
C PHE A 42 5.13 2.19 8.37
N LEU A 43 4.23 2.71 7.56
CA LEU A 43 4.47 3.14 6.18
C LEU A 43 3.74 4.48 5.97
N VAL A 44 4.49 5.51 5.61
CA VAL A 44 4.00 6.86 5.31
C VAL A 44 3.96 7.01 3.81
N MET A 45 2.80 7.36 3.28
CA MET A 45 2.55 7.45 1.84
C MET A 45 1.67 8.65 1.49
N GLU A 46 1.60 8.96 0.20
CA GLU A 46 0.68 9.94 -0.35
C GLU A 46 -0.77 9.60 0.00
N LEU A 47 -1.50 10.62 0.45
CA LEU A 47 -2.94 10.52 0.68
C LEU A 47 -3.65 10.64 -0.67
N VAL A 48 -4.17 9.51 -1.15
CA VAL A 48 -5.03 9.49 -2.34
C VAL A 48 -6.48 9.66 -1.91
N GLU A 49 -7.11 10.75 -2.31
CA GLU A 49 -8.53 10.96 -2.11
C GLU A 49 -9.35 10.12 -3.10
N GLY A 50 -10.43 9.49 -2.62
CA GLY A 50 -11.28 8.61 -3.41
C GLY A 50 -11.37 7.22 -2.81
N GLN A 51 -11.64 6.24 -3.66
CA GLN A 51 -11.83 4.85 -3.26
C GLN A 51 -11.01 3.93 -4.16
N SER A 52 -10.60 2.77 -3.63
CA SER A 52 -9.88 1.80 -4.43
C SER A 52 -10.81 1.18 -5.48
N LEU A 53 -10.24 0.64 -6.55
CA LEU A 53 -11.00 -0.15 -7.51
C LEU A 53 -11.68 -1.36 -6.85
N GLY A 54 -11.07 -1.91 -5.79
CA GLY A 54 -11.66 -2.98 -4.99
C GLY A 54 -12.94 -2.54 -4.29
N ASP A 55 -12.93 -1.34 -3.68
CA ASP A 55 -14.11 -0.76 -3.04
C ASP A 55 -15.22 -0.49 -4.08
N LEU A 56 -14.83 0.03 -5.25
CA LEU A 56 -15.75 0.24 -6.38
C LEU A 56 -16.43 -1.06 -6.83
N LEU A 57 -15.67 -2.13 -7.01
CA LEU A 57 -16.18 -3.43 -7.45
C LEU A 57 -17.02 -4.12 -6.37
N ALA A 58 -16.70 -3.91 -5.09
CA ALA A 58 -17.51 -4.41 -3.99
C ALA A 58 -18.86 -3.67 -3.90
N ALA A 59 -18.88 -2.37 -4.23
CA ALA A 59 -20.08 -1.54 -4.21
C ALA A 59 -20.95 -1.66 -5.47
N GLN A 60 -20.33 -1.84 -6.64
CA GLN A 60 -20.97 -1.96 -7.94
C GLN A 60 -20.51 -3.27 -8.58
N GLU A 61 -21.43 -4.23 -8.72
CA GLU A 61 -21.15 -5.60 -9.22
C GLU A 61 -20.41 -5.63 -10.57
N ARG A 62 -20.39 -4.51 -11.33
CA ARG A 62 -19.63 -4.29 -12.57
C ARG A 62 -19.20 -2.83 -12.73
N VAL A 63 -17.97 -2.63 -13.23
CA VAL A 63 -17.49 -1.34 -13.75
C VAL A 63 -17.75 -1.31 -15.26
N HIS A 64 -18.26 -0.19 -15.81
CA HIS A 64 -18.55 -0.10 -17.24
C HIS A 64 -17.24 -0.11 -18.06
N PRO A 65 -17.17 -0.77 -19.23
CA PRO A 65 -15.93 -0.96 -19.99
C PRO A 65 -15.15 0.33 -20.34
N GLU A 66 -15.83 1.46 -20.40
CA GLU A 66 -15.28 2.77 -20.73
C GLU A 66 -14.76 3.55 -19.50
N GLN A 67 -14.87 2.95 -18.32
CA GLN A 67 -14.30 3.45 -17.06
C GLN A 67 -13.05 2.66 -16.62
N VAL A 68 -12.58 1.72 -17.46
CA VAL A 68 -11.36 0.92 -17.26
C VAL A 68 -10.28 1.42 -18.22
#